data_AF-A0A6P0LMM8-F1
#
_entry.id   AF-A0A6P0LMM8-F1
#
_cell.length_a   1.000
_cell.length_b   1.000
_cell.length_c   1.000
_cell.angle_alpha   90.00
_cell.angle_beta   90.00
_cell.angle_gamma   90.00
#
_symmetry.space_group_name_H-M   'P 1'
#
loop_
_entity.id
_entity.type
_entity.pdbx_description
1 polymer ?
#
loop_
_entity_poly.entity_id
_entity_poly.type
_entity_poly.pdbx_seq_one_letter_code
_entity_poly.pdbx_strand_id
1 'polypeptide(L)'
;MRSHFLNHQSIDAKQVDLNTPASSAETDPIVPSASYSGSEPTRFHCHFQDCMEMYASAEQVSAYLNTHQDWFCRCAHPMKVELLTDNGYILTIGRFGAFGYKVEPKIGLEWLPQEENSYQIRTIPIPNYVSPGYELDFQGEQGIRNREQGIGNRE
;
A
#
# COMPACT_ATOMS: atom_id res chain seq x y z
N MET A 1 17.36 -6.33 -14.13
CA MET A 1 16.85 -6.20 -12.76
C MET A 1 16.22 -7.54 -12.38
N ARG A 2 16.91 -8.37 -11.59
CA ARG A 2 16.42 -9.66 -11.10
C ARG A 2 16.04 -9.48 -9.64
N SER A 3 14.75 -9.48 -9.34
CA SER A 3 14.25 -9.51 -7.99
C SER A 3 14.54 -10.90 -7.39
N HIS A 4 15.40 -10.94 -6.38
CA HIS A 4 15.57 -12.15 -5.57
C HIS A 4 14.37 -12.26 -4.63
N PHE A 5 13.36 -13.00 -5.07
CA PHE A 5 12.30 -13.48 -4.19
C PHE A 5 12.90 -14.47 -3.18
N LEU A 6 12.92 -14.11 -1.90
CA LEU A 6 13.26 -15.05 -0.82
C LEU A 6 12.16 -16.12 -0.74
N ASN A 7 12.59 -17.37 -0.95
CA ASN A 7 11.93 -18.65 -0.65
C ASN A 7 10.40 -18.63 -0.48
N HIS A 8 9.70 -19.01 -1.55
CA HIS A 8 8.40 -19.68 -1.42
C HIS A 8 8.64 -21.01 -0.69
N GLN A 9 8.32 -21.10 0.59
CA GLN A 9 7.95 -22.40 1.13
C GLN A 9 6.53 -22.68 0.65
N SER A 10 6.40 -23.63 -0.28
CA SER A 10 5.10 -24.15 -0.68
C SER A 10 4.36 -24.63 0.57
N ILE A 11 3.23 -24.01 0.86
CA ILE A 11 2.30 -24.56 1.85
C ILE A 11 1.65 -25.76 1.16
N ASP A 12 2.08 -26.96 1.54
CA ASP A 12 1.40 -28.19 1.17
C ASP A 12 0.09 -28.26 1.96
N ALA A 13 -0.93 -27.59 1.43
CA ALA A 13 -2.30 -27.81 1.87
C ALA A 13 -2.70 -29.18 1.37
N LYS A 14 -2.69 -30.18 2.27
CA LYS A 14 -3.24 -31.51 1.98
C LYS A 14 -4.64 -31.35 1.40
N GLN A 15 -4.76 -31.61 0.10
CA GLN A 15 -6.02 -31.66 -0.59
C GLN A 15 -6.86 -32.78 0.04
N VAL A 16 -7.95 -32.41 0.69
CA VAL A 16 -8.93 -33.37 1.20
C VAL A 16 -9.66 -33.94 -0.01
N ASP A 17 -9.43 -35.22 -0.29
CA ASP A 17 -10.08 -35.96 -1.36
C ASP A 17 -11.57 -36.15 -1.01
N LEU A 18 -12.46 -35.59 -1.83
CA LEU A 18 -13.90 -35.54 -1.62
C LEU A 18 -14.64 -36.84 -1.95
N ASN A 19 -13.93 -37.93 -2.28
CA ASN A 19 -14.52 -39.16 -2.80
C ASN A 19 -14.53 -40.34 -1.82
N THR A 20 -14.82 -40.10 -0.53
CA THR A 20 -15.14 -41.20 0.40
C THR A 20 -16.67 -41.36 0.50
N PRO A 21 -17.25 -42.54 0.19
CA PRO A 21 -18.69 -42.74 0.31
C PRO A 21 -19.13 -42.64 1.77
N ALA A 22 -20.20 -41.87 1.99
CA ALA A 22 -20.79 -41.60 3.30
C ALA A 22 -21.27 -42.91 3.95
N SER A 23 -20.59 -43.33 5.02
CA SER A 23 -21.15 -44.28 5.97
C SER A 23 -22.23 -43.55 6.77
N SER A 24 -23.43 -44.11 6.77
CA SER A 24 -24.57 -43.56 7.50
C SER A 24 -24.35 -43.75 9.00
N ALA A 25 -23.94 -42.69 9.68
CA ALA A 25 -24.01 -42.58 11.13
C ALA A 25 -24.90 -41.40 11.48
N GLU A 26 -25.79 -41.64 12.44
CA GLU A 26 -26.91 -40.82 12.86
C GLU A 26 -26.51 -39.35 13.10
N THR A 27 -27.34 -38.43 12.60
CA THR A 27 -27.15 -37.00 12.76
C THR A 27 -27.59 -36.58 14.17
N ASP A 28 -26.64 -36.47 15.08
CA ASP A 28 -26.82 -35.61 16.25
C ASP A 28 -27.02 -34.16 15.75
N PRO A 29 -27.96 -33.38 16.34
CA PRO A 29 -28.12 -32.00 15.97
C PRO A 29 -26.81 -31.27 16.29
N ILE A 30 -26.17 -30.73 15.25
CA ILE A 30 -25.01 -29.85 15.37
C ILE A 30 -25.48 -28.59 16.09
N VAL A 31 -25.39 -28.61 17.41
CA VAL A 31 -25.42 -27.41 18.23
C VAL A 31 -24.18 -26.61 17.81
N PRO A 32 -24.29 -25.36 17.35
CA PRO A 32 -23.12 -24.52 17.08
C PRO A 32 -22.51 -24.09 18.42
N SER A 33 -21.91 -25.03 19.15
CA SER A 33 -21.10 -24.76 20.34
C SER A 33 -19.67 -24.54 19.92
N ALA A 34 -19.44 -23.39 19.30
CA ALA A 34 -18.13 -22.74 19.27
C ALA A 34 -18.38 -21.24 19.15
N SER A 35 -18.72 -20.63 20.28
CA SER A 35 -18.42 -19.21 20.50
C SER A 35 -16.95 -19.01 20.15
N TYR A 36 -16.67 -18.33 19.03
CA TYR A 36 -15.34 -17.82 18.70
C TYR A 36 -14.92 -16.93 19.87
N SER A 37 -14.19 -17.51 20.81
CA SER A 37 -13.49 -16.78 21.87
C SER A 37 -12.50 -15.87 21.17
N GLY A 38 -12.78 -14.56 21.19
CA GLY A 38 -12.05 -13.53 20.47
C GLY A 38 -10.55 -13.63 20.72
N SER A 39 -9.85 -14.28 19.79
CA SER A 39 -8.41 -14.15 19.66
C SER A 39 -8.12 -12.74 19.14
N GLU A 40 -7.15 -12.06 19.74
CA GLU A 40 -6.63 -10.79 19.22
C GLU A 40 -6.37 -10.91 17.70
N PRO A 41 -6.83 -9.94 16.88
CA PRO A 41 -6.60 -9.98 15.45
C PRO A 41 -5.12 -10.11 15.12
N THR A 42 -4.76 -11.01 14.20
CA THR A 42 -3.39 -11.08 13.67
C THR A 42 -3.07 -9.78 12.94
N ARG A 43 -2.10 -9.03 13.44
CA ARG A 43 -1.64 -7.77 12.82
C ARG A 43 -0.51 -8.07 11.84
N PHE A 44 -0.67 -7.60 10.60
CA PHE A 44 0.37 -7.66 9.58
C PHE A 44 1.00 -6.27 9.46
N HIS A 45 2.33 -6.23 9.36
CA HIS A 45 3.08 -4.99 9.16
C HIS A 45 4.00 -5.14 7.95
N CYS A 46 4.04 -4.10 7.12
CA CYS A 46 4.93 -4.02 5.98
C CYS A 46 5.59 -2.64 5.97
N HIS A 47 6.89 -2.60 5.71
CA HIS A 47 7.65 -1.38 5.48
C HIS A 47 8.31 -1.48 4.10
N PHE A 48 8.16 -0.44 3.29
CA PHE A 48 8.71 -0.37 1.95
C PHE A 48 9.46 0.95 1.78
N GLN A 49 10.65 0.88 1.19
CA GLN A 49 11.46 2.03 0.84
C GLN A 49 12.05 1.79 -0.55
N ASP A 50 12.00 2.81 -1.39
CA ASP A 50 12.46 2.74 -2.78
C ASP A 50 13.09 4.06 -3.21
N CYS A 51 13.81 4.05 -4.34
CA CYS A 51 14.34 5.26 -4.97
C CYS A 51 14.05 5.25 -6.48
N MET A 52 13.75 6.41 -7.04
CA MET A 52 13.46 6.57 -8.46
C MET A 52 14.50 7.47 -9.12
N GLU A 53 15.23 6.93 -10.09
CA GLU A 53 16.06 7.74 -10.98
C GLU A 53 15.19 8.45 -12.03
N MET A 54 15.38 9.76 -12.17
CA MET A 54 14.67 10.57 -13.16
C MET A 54 15.64 10.97 -14.28
N TYR A 55 15.29 10.64 -15.54
CA TYR A 55 16.09 10.97 -16.72
C TYR A 55 15.76 12.36 -17.28
N ALA A 56 15.82 13.38 -16.42
CA ALA A 56 15.58 14.78 -16.77
C ALA A 56 16.42 15.69 -15.85
N SER A 57 16.54 16.98 -16.19
CA SER A 57 17.21 17.93 -15.31
C SER A 57 16.43 18.11 -14.01
N ALA A 58 17.12 18.53 -12.93
CA ALA A 58 16.46 18.80 -11.66
C ALA A 58 15.29 19.81 -11.79
N GLU A 59 15.47 20.82 -12.64
CA GLU A 59 14.46 21.83 -12.94
C GLU A 59 13.24 21.23 -13.64
N GLN A 60 13.44 20.38 -14.64
CA GLN A 60 12.34 19.72 -15.36
C GLN A 60 11.55 18.78 -14.45
N VAL A 61 12.24 18.00 -13.61
CA VAL A 61 11.59 17.12 -12.62
C VAL A 61 10.77 17.96 -11.65
N SER A 62 11.34 19.06 -11.15
CA SER A 62 10.66 19.95 -10.21
C SER A 62 9.41 20.58 -10.84
N ALA A 63 9.52 21.14 -12.04
CA ALA A 63 8.39 21.73 -12.75
C ALA A 63 7.27 20.70 -12.97
N TYR A 64 7.62 19.45 -13.31
CA TYR A 64 6.65 18.37 -13.46
C TYR A 64 5.98 18.03 -12.11
N LEU A 65 6.74 17.81 -11.05
CA LEU A 65 6.19 17.44 -9.74
C LEU A 65 5.30 18.54 -9.14
N ASN A 66 5.63 19.82 -9.35
CA ASN A 66 4.81 20.96 -8.90
C ASN A 66 3.43 21.05 -9.57
N THR A 67 3.21 20.34 -10.69
CA THR A 67 1.91 20.28 -11.39
C THR A 67 1.12 19.02 -11.00
N HIS A 68 1.36 18.46 -9.81
CA HIS A 68 0.75 17.21 -9.37
C HIS A 68 -0.78 17.19 -9.43
N GLN A 69 -1.45 18.33 -9.27
CA GLN A 69 -2.91 18.42 -9.42
C GLN A 69 -3.37 17.96 -10.82
N ASP A 70 -2.55 18.21 -11.86
CA ASP A 70 -2.88 17.85 -13.22
C ASP A 70 -2.75 16.34 -13.46
N TRP A 71 -1.74 15.69 -12.88
CA TRP A 71 -1.36 14.33 -13.26
C TRP A 71 -1.58 13.26 -12.18
N PHE A 72 -1.59 13.61 -10.90
CA PHE A 72 -1.61 12.63 -9.79
C PHE A 72 -2.83 11.71 -9.86
N CYS A 73 -4.02 12.28 -10.03
CA CYS A 73 -5.27 11.52 -10.15
C CYS A 73 -5.26 10.54 -11.34
N ARG A 74 -4.59 10.90 -12.45
CA ARG A 74 -4.47 10.03 -13.62
C ARG A 74 -3.49 8.88 -13.37
N CYS A 75 -2.34 9.20 -12.77
CA CYS A 75 -1.27 8.24 -12.49
C CYS A 75 -1.65 7.23 -11.40
N ALA A 76 -2.55 7.59 -10.50
CA ALA A 76 -3.01 6.69 -9.45
C ALA A 76 -3.96 5.58 -9.93
N HIS A 77 -4.44 5.60 -11.18
CA HIS A 77 -5.29 4.52 -11.70
C HIS A 77 -4.57 3.15 -11.60
N PRO A 78 -5.21 2.09 -11.08
CA PRO A 78 -6.66 1.90 -10.89
C PRO A 78 -7.24 2.35 -9.54
N MET A 79 -6.44 2.95 -8.67
CA MET A 79 -6.93 3.49 -7.39
C MET A 79 -7.88 4.67 -7.61
N LYS A 80 -8.81 4.89 -6.68
CA LYS A 80 -9.69 6.06 -6.71
C LYS A 80 -9.04 7.21 -5.95
N VAL A 81 -8.94 8.37 -6.59
CA VAL A 81 -8.42 9.60 -5.99
C VAL A 81 -9.50 10.66 -5.92
N GLU A 82 -9.60 11.32 -4.77
CA GLU A 82 -10.47 12.48 -4.54
C GLU A 82 -9.61 13.63 -4.02
N LEU A 83 -9.86 14.86 -4.48
CA LEU A 83 -9.21 16.05 -3.93
C LEU A 83 -9.77 16.35 -2.53
N LEU A 84 -8.88 16.66 -1.60
CA LEU A 84 -9.19 17.06 -0.22
C LEU A 84 -8.85 18.52 0.04
N THR A 85 -7.68 18.96 -0.43
CA THR A 85 -7.22 20.36 -0.47
C THR A 85 -6.46 20.57 -1.78
N ASP A 86 -5.92 21.77 -2.03
CA ASP A 86 -5.13 22.04 -3.25
C ASP A 86 -3.96 21.05 -3.41
N ASN A 87 -3.34 20.65 -2.31
CA ASN A 87 -2.24 19.68 -2.30
C ASN A 87 -2.59 18.36 -1.61
N GLY A 88 -3.85 18.20 -1.21
CA GLY A 88 -4.33 17.08 -0.42
C GLY A 88 -5.22 16.15 -1.23
N TYR A 89 -5.04 14.84 -1.04
CA TYR A 89 -5.76 13.80 -1.78
C TYR A 89 -6.23 12.70 -0.83
N ILE A 90 -7.42 12.17 -1.07
CA ILE A 90 -7.88 10.90 -0.51
C ILE A 90 -7.63 9.83 -1.57
N LEU A 91 -6.77 8.88 -1.25
CA LEU A 91 -6.47 7.73 -2.09
C LEU A 91 -7.16 6.49 -1.51
N THR A 92 -8.07 5.89 -2.29
CA THR A 92 -8.67 4.58 -1.98
C THR A 92 -7.87 3.51 -2.72
N ILE A 93 -7.11 2.71 -1.98
CA ILE A 93 -6.11 1.77 -2.52
C ILE A 93 -6.78 0.61 -3.28
N GLY A 94 -7.87 0.08 -2.74
CA GLY A 94 -8.59 -1.05 -3.32
C GLY A 94 -9.23 -1.93 -2.26
N ARG A 95 -9.81 -3.06 -2.67
CA ARG A 95 -10.49 -4.00 -1.75
C ARG A 95 -9.56 -5.15 -1.38
N PHE A 96 -9.36 -5.32 -0.08
CA PHE A 96 -8.53 -6.38 0.48
C PHE A 96 -9.36 -7.23 1.44
N GLY A 97 -9.06 -8.51 1.54
CA GLY A 97 -9.74 -9.38 2.50
C GLY A 97 -9.14 -10.76 2.62
N ALA A 98 -9.23 -11.32 3.81
CA ALA A 98 -8.83 -12.68 4.16
C ALA A 98 -9.67 -13.16 5.36
N PHE A 99 -9.93 -14.47 5.46
CA PHE A 99 -10.62 -15.09 6.61
C PHE A 99 -11.92 -14.41 7.05
N GLY A 100 -12.75 -13.98 6.09
CA GLY A 100 -14.02 -13.31 6.37
C GLY A 100 -13.92 -11.81 6.69
N TYR A 101 -12.70 -11.27 6.78
CA TYR A 101 -12.47 -9.83 6.90
C TYR A 101 -12.34 -9.18 5.52
N LYS A 102 -13.01 -8.04 5.31
CA LYS A 102 -12.94 -7.26 4.06
C LYS A 102 -12.84 -5.77 4.40
N VAL A 103 -11.85 -5.08 3.81
CA VAL A 103 -11.64 -3.65 3.95
C VAL A 103 -11.35 -3.00 2.60
N GLU A 104 -11.67 -1.72 2.50
CA GLU A 104 -11.30 -0.88 1.35
C GLU A 104 -10.49 0.30 1.89
N PRO A 105 -9.16 0.16 2.05
CA PRO A 105 -8.35 1.15 2.72
C PRO A 105 -8.29 2.47 1.98
N LYS A 106 -8.42 3.54 2.75
CA LYS A 106 -8.25 4.93 2.36
C LYS A 106 -7.11 5.55 3.16
N ILE A 107 -6.33 6.39 2.48
CA ILE A 107 -5.26 7.20 3.07
C ILE A 107 -5.40 8.64 2.58
N GLY A 108 -5.24 9.59 3.48
CA GLY A 108 -5.11 11.01 3.14
C GLY A 108 -3.64 11.32 2.88
N LEU A 109 -3.33 11.95 1.77
CA LEU A 109 -1.97 12.32 1.36
C LEU A 109 -1.90 13.82 1.12
N GLU A 110 -0.82 14.46 1.55
CA GLU A 110 -0.53 15.87 1.26
C GLU A 110 0.83 15.99 0.60
N TRP A 111 0.85 16.68 -0.55
CA TRP A 111 2.08 17.14 -1.19
C TRP A 111 2.55 18.42 -0.52
N LEU A 112 3.74 18.40 0.06
CA LEU A 112 4.33 19.60 0.63
C LEU A 112 4.98 20.44 -0.48
N PRO A 113 4.99 21.78 -0.33
CA PRO A 113 5.80 22.63 -1.20
C PRO A 113 7.25 22.16 -1.23
N GLN A 114 7.88 22.25 -2.40
CA GLN A 114 9.29 21.87 -2.54
C GLN A 114 10.18 22.75 -1.63
N GLU A 115 11.05 22.11 -0.86
CA GLU A 115 12.08 22.77 -0.06
C GLU A 115 13.46 22.28 -0.51
N GLU A 116 14.36 23.19 -0.92
CA GLU A 116 15.76 22.87 -1.27
C GLU A 116 15.98 21.69 -2.27
N ASN A 117 15.05 21.49 -3.22
CA ASN A 117 15.04 20.35 -4.15
C ASN A 117 14.66 19.00 -3.52
N SER A 118 14.03 19.02 -2.36
CA SER A 118 13.33 17.88 -1.77
C SER A 118 11.83 18.05 -1.94
N TYR A 119 11.19 16.98 -2.41
CA TYR A 119 9.74 16.82 -2.42
C TYR A 119 9.33 15.89 -1.31
N GLN A 120 8.26 16.25 -0.60
CA GLN A 120 7.73 15.44 0.48
C GLN A 120 6.24 15.21 0.28
N ILE A 121 5.82 13.97 0.56
CA ILE A 121 4.42 13.57 0.65
C ILE A 121 4.24 12.92 2.01
N ARG A 122 3.23 13.36 2.75
CA ARG A 122 2.93 12.82 4.08
C ARG A 122 1.49 12.40 4.20
N THR A 123 1.23 11.57 5.20
CA THR A 123 -0.14 11.23 5.59
C THR A 123 -0.82 12.38 6.31
N ILE A 124 -2.07 12.67 5.94
CA ILE A 124 -2.94 13.63 6.62
C ILE A 124 -4.27 12.98 7.00
N PRO A 125 -4.95 13.44 8.07
CA PRO A 125 -6.23 12.88 8.47
C PRO A 125 -7.31 13.12 7.43
N ILE A 126 -8.16 12.12 7.20
CA ILE A 126 -9.36 12.26 6.37
C ILE A 126 -10.51 12.74 7.27
N PRO A 127 -11.15 13.89 7.00
CA PRO A 127 -12.25 14.39 7.81
C PRO A 127 -13.41 13.40 7.91
N ASN A 128 -13.95 13.22 9.11
CA ASN A 128 -15.12 12.35 9.38
C ASN A 128 -14.92 10.89 8.96
N TYR A 129 -13.68 10.41 8.93
CA TYR A 129 -13.35 9.03 8.56
C TYR A 129 -12.61 8.32 9.70
N VAL A 130 -13.08 7.13 10.04
CA VAL A 130 -12.41 6.23 10.99
C VAL A 130 -12.08 4.94 10.24
N SER A 131 -10.79 4.63 10.15
CA SER A 131 -10.29 3.44 9.46
C SER A 131 -10.81 2.15 10.12
N PRO A 132 -11.51 1.26 9.39
CA PRO A 132 -11.98 0.00 9.93
C PRO A 132 -10.81 -1.01 10.05
N GLY A 133 -10.23 -1.11 11.25
CA GLY A 133 -9.30 -2.18 11.62
C GLY A 133 -8.03 -2.25 10.78
N TYR A 134 -7.58 -1.10 10.27
CA TYR A 134 -6.28 -0.94 9.62
C TYR A 134 -5.70 0.43 9.98
N GLU A 135 -4.40 0.55 9.82
CA GLU A 135 -3.65 1.80 9.95
C GLU A 135 -2.73 1.93 8.75
N LEU A 136 -2.63 3.13 8.18
CA LEU A 136 -1.73 3.43 7.07
C LEU A 136 -0.96 4.69 7.43
N ASP A 137 0.35 4.60 7.31
CA ASP A 137 1.26 5.74 7.35
C ASP A 137 2.18 5.67 6.13
N PHE A 138 2.17 6.75 5.37
CA PHE A 138 2.98 6.96 4.20
C PHE A 138 3.79 8.24 4.38
N GLN A 139 5.11 8.08 4.21
CA GLN A 139 6.10 9.15 4.16
C GLN A 139 6.93 8.94 2.90
N GLY A 140 6.83 9.86 1.96
CA GLY A 140 7.62 9.88 0.74
C GLY A 140 8.53 11.08 0.73
N GLU A 141 9.82 10.89 0.49
CA GLU A 141 10.78 11.96 0.26
C GLU A 141 11.56 11.69 -1.02
N GLN A 142 11.67 12.71 -1.88
CA GLN A 142 12.47 12.64 -3.10
C GLN A 142 13.40 13.85 -3.19
N GLY A 143 14.69 13.59 -2.95
CA GLY A 143 15.75 14.55 -3.22
C GLY A 143 16.13 14.54 -4.71
N ILE A 144 16.01 15.67 -5.38
CA ILE A 144 16.35 15.83 -6.80
C ILE A 144 17.81 16.26 -6.90
N ARG A 145 18.62 15.46 -7.61
CA ARG A 145 20.05 15.73 -7.83
C ARG A 145 20.37 15.62 -9.31
N ASN A 146 21.19 16.53 -9.85
CA ASN A 146 21.69 16.41 -11.21
C ASN A 146 22.76 15.33 -11.30
N ARG A 147 22.81 14.63 -12.45
CA ARG A 147 23.76 13.52 -12.70
C ARG A 147 25.22 13.98 -12.85
N GLU A 148 25.50 15.28 -12.87
CA GLU A 148 26.83 15.87 -13.13
C GLU A 148 27.67 16.17 -11.88
N GLN A 149 27.52 15.38 -10.81
CA GLN A 149 28.54 15.32 -9.76
C GLN A 149 28.99 13.86 -9.57
N GLY A 150 29.75 13.37 -10.54
CA GLY A 150 30.20 12.00 -10.58
C GLY A 150 31.37 11.72 -11.52
N ILE A 151 32.20 12.72 -11.86
CA ILE A 151 33.55 12.48 -12.39
C ILE A 151 34.48 13.60 -11.86
N GLY A 152 34.65 13.65 -10.54
CA GLY A 152 35.72 14.43 -9.91
C GLY A 152 36.94 13.53 -9.76
N ASN A 153 37.99 13.85 -10.51
CA ASN A 153 39.27 13.15 -10.62
C ASN A 153 39.78 12.56 -9.29
N ARG A 154 40.02 11.24 -9.28
CA ARG A 154 41.07 10.65 -8.43
C ARG A 154 42.35 10.70 -9.24
N GLU A 155 43.19 11.70 -8.96
CA GLU A 155 44.64 11.55 -9.11
C GLU A 155 45.20 10.79 -7.90
#